data_AF-A0A818LXS2-F1
#
_entry.id   AF-A0A818LXS2-F1
#
_cell.length_a   1.000
_cell.length_b   1.000
_cell.length_c   1.000
_cell.angle_alpha   90.00
_cell.angle_beta   90.00
_cell.angle_gamma   90.00
#
_symmetry.space_group_name_H-M   'P 1'
#
loop_
_entity.id
_entity.type
_entity.pdbx_description
1 polymer ?
#
loop_
_entity_poly.entity_id
_entity_poly.type
_entity_poly.pdbx_seq_one_letter_code
_entity_poly.pdbx_strand_id
1 'polypeptide(L)'
;MKANFEQFIATLNVSSLSVDVLRQITFILKEQTDDSLPLFISQVFESLLILERWAWQKLSQESFQCVNQTEYEELLHILVLFNKQIIFIDNNIEDNIKFSLLIPETIDQINLIFEQVKQCTNDHNSFITLVSLWFDNLSFLVQEYPQLGHSPIIIYINQYFEENFVLSKLFKSYLIQLHQSE
;
A
#
# COMPACT_ATOMS: atom_id res chain seq x y z
N MET A 1 12.24 7.05 21.12
CA MET A 1 11.38 6.47 20.05
C MET A 1 12.04 6.64 18.67
N LYS A 2 12.34 7.87 18.21
CA LYS A 2 13.04 8.14 16.93
C LYS A 2 14.28 7.26 16.67
N ALA A 3 15.27 7.32 17.55
CA ALA A 3 16.54 6.59 17.35
C ALA A 3 16.36 5.07 17.25
N ASN A 4 15.31 4.52 17.87
CA ASN A 4 15.02 3.09 17.81
C ASN A 4 14.38 2.72 16.46
N PHE A 5 13.46 3.56 15.97
CA PHE A 5 12.81 3.33 14.67
C PHE A 5 13.82 3.35 13.53
N GLU A 6 14.65 4.38 13.43
CA GLU A 6 15.67 4.51 12.37
C GLU A 6 16.65 3.32 12.39
N GLN A 7 17.04 2.84 13.58
CA GLN A 7 17.88 1.66 13.74
C GLN A 7 17.21 0.38 13.23
N PHE A 8 15.91 0.20 13.50
CA PHE A 8 15.16 -0.95 12.99
C PHE A 8 15.03 -0.90 11.47
N ILE A 9 14.72 0.27 10.90
CA ILE A 9 14.60 0.45 9.45
C ILE A 9 15.93 0.20 8.74
N ALA A 10 17.06 0.60 9.33
CA ALA A 10 18.38 0.31 8.76
C ALA A 10 18.66 -1.20 8.55
N THR A 11 17.94 -2.08 9.26
CA THR A 11 18.09 -3.53 9.11
C THR A 11 17.21 -4.15 8.01
N LEU A 12 16.28 -3.39 7.40
CA LEU A 12 15.39 -3.89 6.34
C LEU A 12 16.13 -4.35 5.07
N ASN A 13 17.34 -3.84 4.84
CA ASN A 13 18.19 -4.21 3.70
C ASN A 13 18.96 -5.52 3.90
N VAL A 14 18.83 -6.18 5.06
CA VAL A 14 19.49 -7.46 5.33
C VAL A 14 18.56 -8.61 4.92
N SER A 15 19.12 -9.62 4.24
CA SER A 15 18.41 -10.73 3.60
C SER A 15 17.53 -11.59 4.53
N SER A 16 17.67 -11.45 5.86
CA SER A 16 16.76 -12.04 6.84
C SER A 16 16.48 -11.03 7.95
N LEU A 17 15.30 -10.41 7.90
CA LEU A 17 14.80 -9.59 9.00
C LEU A 17 14.45 -10.45 10.19
N SER A 18 14.83 -10.02 11.39
CA SER A 18 14.39 -10.71 12.60
C SER A 18 12.90 -10.42 12.87
N VAL A 19 12.20 -11.43 13.37
CA VAL A 19 10.80 -11.30 13.83
C VAL A 19 10.66 -10.18 14.87
N ASP A 20 11.66 -10.02 15.74
CA ASP A 20 11.66 -8.96 16.74
C ASP A 20 11.69 -7.57 16.11
N VAL A 21 12.48 -7.35 15.04
CA VAL A 21 12.50 -6.08 14.31
C VAL A 21 11.13 -5.76 13.72
N LEU A 22 10.49 -6.73 13.06
CA LEU A 22 9.16 -6.55 12.49
C LEU A 22 8.14 -6.15 13.56
N ARG A 23 8.13 -6.86 14.69
CA ARG A 23 7.24 -6.57 15.82
C ARG A 23 7.47 -5.18 16.42
N GLN A 24 8.72 -4.74 16.53
CA GLN A 24 9.03 -3.41 17.06
C GLN A 24 8.58 -2.30 16.10
N ILE A 25 8.78 -2.47 14.78
CA ILE A 25 8.26 -1.54 13.78
C ILE A 25 6.73 -1.48 13.88
N THR A 26 6.07 -2.65 13.87
CA THR A 26 4.62 -2.76 14.02
C THR A 26 4.11 -2.06 15.27
N PHE A 27 4.78 -2.26 16.41
CA PHE A 27 4.41 -1.62 17.67
C PHE A 27 4.51 -0.09 17.59
N ILE A 28 5.61 0.44 17.06
CA ILE A 28 5.83 1.89 16.93
C ILE A 28 4.76 2.53 16.03
N LEU A 29 4.38 1.88 14.93
CA LEU A 29 3.34 2.37 14.03
C LEU A 29 1.96 2.36 14.71
N LYS A 30 1.62 1.30 15.45
CA LYS A 30 0.35 1.21 16.21
C LYS A 30 0.20 2.26 17.30
N GLU A 31 1.30 2.72 17.90
CA GLU A 31 1.27 3.74 18.95
C GLU A 31 1.01 5.15 18.42
N GLN A 32 1.04 5.36 17.09
CA GLN A 32 0.79 6.69 16.53
C GLN A 32 -0.70 7.04 16.64
N THR A 33 -0.94 8.28 17.04
CA THR A 33 -2.25 8.89 17.20
C THR A 33 -2.33 10.13 16.31
N ASP A 34 -3.54 10.64 16.06
CA ASP A 34 -3.73 11.84 15.24
C ASP A 34 -2.91 13.04 15.77
N ASP A 35 -2.74 13.15 17.09
CA ASP A 35 -1.96 14.22 17.72
C ASP A 35 -0.43 14.04 17.54
N SER A 36 0.07 12.80 17.55
CA SER A 36 1.51 12.51 17.49
C SER A 36 2.03 12.29 16.08
N LEU A 37 1.14 11.91 15.15
CA LEU A 37 1.47 11.46 13.80
C LEU A 37 2.23 12.51 12.96
N PRO A 38 1.84 13.80 12.91
CA PRO A 38 2.55 14.79 12.10
C PRO A 38 3.99 14.99 12.57
N LEU A 39 4.17 15.07 13.89
CA LEU A 39 5.50 15.21 14.50
C LEU A 39 6.35 13.97 14.21
N PHE A 40 5.78 12.77 14.37
CA PHE A 40 6.46 11.52 14.07
C PHE A 40 6.93 11.49 12.61
N ILE A 41 6.06 11.78 11.65
CA ILE A 41 6.39 11.79 10.22
C ILE A 41 7.49 12.79 9.91
N SER A 42 7.39 14.03 10.41
CA SER A 42 8.45 15.04 10.21
C SER A 42 9.81 14.59 10.76
N GLN A 43 9.82 13.80 11.83
CA GLN A 43 11.04 13.36 12.49
C GLN A 43 11.70 12.16 11.85
N VAL A 44 10.92 11.23 11.27
CA VAL A 44 11.41 9.96 10.73
C VAL A 44 11.03 9.74 9.26
N PHE A 45 10.73 10.81 8.52
CA PHE A 45 10.28 10.76 7.13
C PHE A 45 11.11 9.82 6.24
N GLU A 46 12.44 9.97 6.24
CA GLU A 46 13.32 9.13 5.41
C GLU A 46 13.23 7.65 5.77
N SER A 47 13.07 7.33 7.06
CA SER A 47 12.92 5.94 7.51
C SER A 47 11.55 5.37 7.15
N LEU A 48 10.49 6.19 7.19
CA LEU A 48 9.17 5.80 6.69
C LEU A 48 9.20 5.58 5.19
N LEU A 49 9.88 6.44 4.43
CA LEU A 49 10.03 6.28 2.99
C LEU A 49 10.75 4.98 2.63
N ILE A 50 11.78 4.60 3.38
CA ILE A 50 12.44 3.30 3.22
C ILE A 50 11.48 2.15 3.52
N LEU A 51 10.69 2.25 4.59
CA LEU A 51 9.71 1.22 4.97
C LEU A 51 8.62 1.04 3.90
N GLU A 52 8.07 2.14 3.38
CA GLU A 52 7.07 2.13 2.30
C GLU A 52 7.63 1.48 1.03
N ARG A 53 8.84 1.89 0.61
CA ARG A 53 9.51 1.28 -0.55
C ARG A 53 9.77 -0.21 -0.34
N TRP A 54 10.21 -0.59 0.85
CA TRP A 54 10.39 -1.99 1.21
C TRP A 54 9.07 -2.76 1.13
N ALA A 55 7.96 -2.18 1.59
CA ALA A 55 6.64 -2.80 1.53
C ALA A 55 6.19 -3.01 0.08
N TRP A 56 6.31 -2.00 -0.78
CA TRP A 56 6.01 -2.12 -2.21
C TRP A 56 6.87 -3.19 -2.90
N GLN A 57 8.17 -3.20 -2.61
CA GLN A 57 9.07 -4.24 -3.10
C GLN A 57 8.63 -5.63 -2.66
N LYS A 58 8.27 -5.80 -1.38
CA LYS A 58 7.78 -7.05 -0.82
C LYS A 58 6.50 -7.54 -1.48
N LEU A 59 5.55 -6.64 -1.75
CA LEU A 59 4.31 -6.97 -2.48
C LEU A 59 4.59 -7.35 -3.95
N SER A 60 5.61 -6.76 -4.56
CA SER A 60 6.00 -7.03 -5.94
C SER A 60 6.89 -8.27 -6.14
N GLN A 61 7.29 -8.98 -5.07
CA GLN A 61 8.11 -10.19 -5.18
C GLN A 61 7.27 -11.37 -5.68
N GLU A 62 7.78 -12.13 -6.65
CA GLU A 62 7.07 -13.23 -7.34
C GLU A 62 6.60 -14.39 -6.44
N SER A 63 6.94 -14.40 -5.15
CA SER A 63 6.56 -15.46 -4.21
C SER A 63 5.62 -14.96 -3.12
N PHE A 64 4.35 -15.39 -3.20
CA PHE A 64 3.33 -15.18 -2.15
C PHE A 64 3.77 -15.67 -0.76
N GLN A 65 4.76 -16.58 -0.69
CA GLN A 65 5.23 -17.16 0.56
C GLN A 65 5.80 -16.12 1.53
N CYS A 66 6.29 -14.99 1.00
CA CYS A 66 6.82 -13.90 1.82
C CYS A 66 5.75 -13.25 2.70
N VAL A 67 4.53 -13.10 2.19
CA VAL A 67 3.43 -12.41 2.90
C VAL A 67 2.68 -13.36 3.83
N ASN A 68 2.78 -14.68 3.62
CA ASN A 68 2.12 -15.68 4.46
C ASN A 68 2.80 -15.94 5.82
N GLN A 69 3.90 -15.24 6.12
CA GLN A 69 4.46 -15.24 7.47
C GLN A 69 3.70 -14.22 8.33
N THR A 70 3.15 -14.68 9.46
CA THR A 70 2.24 -13.91 10.31
C THR A 70 2.76 -12.50 10.63
N GLU A 71 4.05 -12.35 10.93
CA GLU A 71 4.61 -11.04 11.29
C GLU A 71 4.80 -10.08 10.12
N TYR A 72 5.03 -10.60 8.91
CA TYR A 72 5.07 -9.76 7.71
C TYR A 72 3.66 -9.30 7.34
N GLU A 73 2.69 -10.21 7.37
CA GLU A 73 1.29 -9.89 7.15
C GLU A 73 0.81 -8.83 8.14
N GLU A 74 1.10 -9.01 9.43
CA GLU A 74 0.72 -8.04 10.46
C GLU A 74 1.37 -6.68 10.22
N LEU A 75 2.67 -6.61 9.93
CA LEU A 75 3.34 -5.35 9.66
C LEU A 75 2.72 -4.64 8.45
N LEU A 76 2.53 -5.35 7.34
CA LEU A 76 1.98 -4.75 6.12
C LEU A 76 0.53 -4.29 6.34
N HIS A 77 -0.27 -5.04 7.08
CA HIS A 77 -1.63 -4.64 7.42
C HIS A 77 -1.64 -3.38 8.30
N ILE A 78 -0.73 -3.28 9.27
CA ILE A 78 -0.60 -2.08 10.10
C ILE A 78 -0.10 -0.89 9.30
N LEU A 79 0.79 -1.11 8.33
CA LEU A 79 1.25 -0.07 7.43
C LEU A 79 0.11 0.47 6.57
N VAL A 80 -0.80 -0.40 6.08
CA VAL A 80 -2.04 0.02 5.41
C VAL A 80 -2.88 0.94 6.30
N LEU A 81 -3.11 0.56 7.56
CA LEU A 81 -3.93 1.37 8.47
C LEU A 81 -3.26 2.72 8.77
N PHE A 82 -1.95 2.70 8.98
CA PHE A 82 -1.13 3.88 9.18
C PHE A 82 -1.18 4.81 7.95
N ASN A 83 -1.07 4.26 6.75
CA ASN A 83 -1.18 5.00 5.49
C ASN A 83 -2.54 5.66 5.33
N LYS A 84 -3.61 4.97 5.74
CA LYS A 84 -4.96 5.57 5.76
C LYS A 84 -5.04 6.76 6.71
N GLN A 85 -4.41 6.69 7.89
CA GLN A 85 -4.34 7.83 8.80
C GLN A 85 -3.58 9.00 8.18
N ILE A 86 -2.47 8.75 7.47
CA ILE A 86 -1.71 9.80 6.76
C ILE A 86 -2.57 10.52 5.71
N ILE A 87 -3.42 9.78 4.98
CA ILE A 87 -4.28 10.37 3.96
C ILE A 87 -5.21 11.40 4.60
N PHE A 88 -5.91 10.99 5.66
CA PHE A 88 -7.02 11.76 6.26
C PHE A 88 -6.61 12.69 7.40
N ILE A 89 -5.38 12.64 7.90
CA ILE A 89 -4.94 13.61 8.89
C ILE A 89 -4.92 15.01 8.27
N ASP A 90 -5.53 15.96 9.00
CA ASP A 90 -5.64 17.37 8.61
C ASP A 90 -4.27 17.99 8.30
N ASN A 91 -4.28 19.22 7.73
CA ASN A 91 -3.20 20.05 7.13
C ASN A 91 -1.82 20.17 7.84
N ASN A 92 -1.53 19.34 8.83
CA ASN A 92 -0.26 19.27 9.55
C ASN A 92 0.83 18.48 8.80
N ILE A 93 0.50 17.81 7.69
CA ILE A 93 1.47 17.11 6.84
C ILE A 93 1.32 17.65 5.42
N GLU A 94 2.44 18.12 4.86
CA GLU A 94 2.47 18.64 3.48
C GLU A 94 2.09 17.55 2.45
N ASP A 95 1.31 17.91 1.45
CA ASP A 95 0.80 17.00 0.41
C ASP A 95 1.91 16.24 -0.32
N ASN A 96 3.03 16.92 -0.64
CA ASN A 96 4.21 16.31 -1.26
C ASN A 96 4.80 15.16 -0.42
N ILE A 97 4.78 15.28 0.91
CA ILE A 97 5.23 14.23 1.84
C ILE A 97 4.27 13.06 1.76
N LYS A 98 2.95 13.31 1.79
CA LYS A 98 1.93 12.25 1.64
C LYS A 98 2.13 11.49 0.33
N PHE A 99 2.31 12.21 -0.78
CA PHE A 99 2.48 11.60 -2.10
C PHE A 99 3.77 10.77 -2.19
N SER A 100 4.86 11.27 -1.61
CA SER A 100 6.15 10.58 -1.63
C SER A 100 6.13 9.27 -0.82
N LEU A 101 5.35 9.22 0.26
CA LEU A 101 5.20 8.01 1.07
C LEU A 101 4.25 7.01 0.42
N LEU A 102 3.11 7.47 -0.10
CA LEU A 102 1.96 6.61 -0.38
C LEU A 102 1.88 6.12 -1.82
N ILE A 103 2.55 6.79 -2.76
CA ILE A 103 2.55 6.39 -4.17
C ILE A 103 3.70 5.39 -4.41
N PRO A 104 3.45 4.27 -5.10
CA PRO A 104 4.49 3.32 -5.50
C PRO A 104 5.63 4.01 -6.26
N GLU A 105 6.82 3.42 -6.24
CA GLU A 105 7.98 4.04 -6.87
C GLU A 105 7.97 3.84 -8.40
N THR A 106 7.52 2.67 -8.88
CA THR A 106 7.57 2.32 -10.30
C THR A 106 6.33 1.59 -10.79
N ILE A 107 6.06 1.72 -12.09
CA ILE A 107 5.03 0.94 -12.79
C ILE A 107 5.35 -0.56 -12.77
N ASP A 108 6.63 -0.93 -12.80
CA ASP A 108 7.05 -2.34 -12.79
C ASP A 108 6.62 -3.06 -11.50
N GLN A 109 6.69 -2.39 -10.34
CA GLN A 109 6.20 -2.95 -9.07
C GLN A 109 4.70 -3.25 -9.16
N ILE A 110 3.92 -2.31 -9.70
CA ILE A 110 2.47 -2.47 -9.89
C ILE A 110 2.16 -3.62 -10.85
N ASN A 111 2.93 -3.76 -11.92
CA ASN A 111 2.76 -4.86 -12.87
C ASN A 111 2.98 -6.23 -12.24
N LEU A 112 4.05 -6.36 -11.46
CA LEU A 112 4.33 -7.61 -10.76
C LEU A 112 3.21 -7.95 -9.76
N ILE A 113 2.65 -6.95 -9.07
CA ILE A 113 1.49 -7.14 -8.20
C ILE A 113 0.28 -7.61 -9.01
N PHE A 114 -0.03 -6.98 -10.14
CA PHE A 114 -1.16 -7.35 -10.99
C PHE A 114 -1.02 -8.76 -11.59
N GLU A 115 0.17 -9.14 -12.02
CA GLU A 115 0.43 -10.49 -12.52
C GLU A 115 0.28 -11.54 -11.41
N GLN A 116 0.73 -11.23 -10.19
CA GLN A 116 0.49 -12.08 -9.03
C GLN A 116 -1.01 -12.21 -8.70
N VAL A 117 -1.75 -11.10 -8.70
CA VAL A 117 -3.20 -11.12 -8.47
C VAL A 117 -3.91 -12.01 -9.48
N LYS A 118 -3.56 -11.93 -10.78
CA LYS A 118 -4.11 -12.78 -11.84
C LYS A 118 -3.83 -14.27 -11.65
N GLN A 119 -2.64 -14.61 -11.13
CA GLN A 119 -2.23 -16.00 -10.92
C GLN A 119 -2.83 -16.61 -9.65
N CYS A 120 -3.36 -15.79 -8.74
CA CYS A 120 -3.98 -16.27 -7.53
C CYS A 120 -5.35 -16.91 -7.84
N THR A 121 -5.48 -18.20 -7.55
CA THR A 121 -6.73 -18.96 -7.70
C THR A 121 -7.48 -19.16 -6.39
N ASN A 122 -6.99 -18.58 -5.29
CA ASN A 122 -7.58 -18.73 -3.95
C ASN A 122 -8.22 -17.40 -3.51
N ASP A 123 -9.54 -17.38 -3.44
CA ASP A 123 -10.33 -16.22 -3.04
C ASP A 123 -10.08 -15.79 -1.58
N HIS A 124 -9.50 -16.66 -0.74
CA HIS A 124 -9.17 -16.38 0.66
C HIS A 124 -7.67 -16.09 0.87
N ASN A 125 -6.95 -15.70 -0.19
CA ASN A 125 -5.53 -15.44 -0.09
C ASN A 125 -5.24 -14.09 0.61
N SER A 126 -4.54 -14.12 1.74
CA SER A 126 -4.11 -12.93 2.50
C SER A 126 -3.41 -11.88 1.65
N PHE A 127 -2.62 -12.30 0.65
CA PHE A 127 -1.99 -11.36 -0.29
C PHE A 127 -3.00 -10.52 -1.05
N ILE A 128 -4.08 -11.15 -1.56
CA ILE A 128 -5.13 -10.45 -2.31
C ILE A 128 -5.84 -9.45 -1.41
N THR A 129 -6.19 -9.87 -0.19
CA THR A 129 -6.79 -8.97 0.81
C THR A 129 -5.89 -7.77 1.07
N LEU A 130 -4.61 -8.01 1.32
CA LEU A 130 -3.65 -6.96 1.63
C LEU A 130 -3.48 -5.98 0.45
N VAL A 131 -3.22 -6.49 -0.75
CA VAL A 131 -3.09 -5.69 -1.97
C VAL A 131 -4.35 -4.87 -2.24
N SER A 132 -5.53 -5.46 -2.02
CA SER A 132 -6.80 -4.75 -2.17
C SER A 132 -6.90 -3.54 -1.25
N LEU A 133 -6.47 -3.68 0.02
CA LEU A 133 -6.46 -2.56 0.96
C LEU A 133 -5.45 -1.46 0.57
N TRP A 134 -4.29 -1.83 0.00
CA TRP A 134 -3.34 -0.85 -0.53
C TRP A 134 -3.93 -0.05 -1.70
N PHE A 135 -4.60 -0.72 -2.64
CA PHE A 135 -5.29 -0.03 -3.73
C PHE A 135 -6.49 0.78 -3.26
N ASP A 136 -7.20 0.35 -2.22
CA ASP A 136 -8.27 1.12 -1.58
C ASP A 136 -7.73 2.44 -1.00
N ASN A 137 -6.60 2.39 -0.29
CA ASN A 137 -5.90 3.58 0.18
C ASN A 137 -5.45 4.50 -0.97
N LEU A 138 -4.91 3.94 -2.06
CA LEU A 138 -4.59 4.75 -3.25
C LEU A 138 -5.83 5.42 -3.84
N SER A 139 -6.98 4.75 -3.82
CA SER A 139 -8.24 5.33 -4.30
C SER A 139 -8.68 6.51 -3.43
N PHE A 140 -8.59 6.39 -2.10
CA PHE A 140 -8.86 7.49 -1.18
C PHE A 140 -7.89 8.65 -1.42
N LEU A 141 -6.60 8.37 -1.59
CA LEU A 141 -5.61 9.41 -1.87
C LEU A 141 -5.94 10.17 -3.18
N VAL A 142 -6.30 9.47 -4.25
CA VAL A 142 -6.68 10.12 -5.52
C VAL A 142 -7.97 10.93 -5.38
N GLN A 143 -8.92 10.46 -4.57
CA GLN A 143 -10.16 11.18 -4.29
C GLN A 143 -9.91 12.48 -3.52
N GLU A 144 -9.06 12.44 -2.48
CA GLU A 144 -8.70 13.61 -1.67
C GLU A 144 -7.82 14.60 -2.44
N TYR A 145 -6.98 14.12 -3.36
CA TYR A 145 -6.04 14.94 -4.12
C TYR A 145 -6.19 14.72 -5.64
N PRO A 146 -7.21 15.34 -6.29
CA PRO A 146 -7.50 15.14 -7.71
C PRO A 146 -6.33 15.45 -8.66
N GLN A 147 -5.38 16.31 -8.26
CA GLN A 147 -4.17 16.59 -9.02
C GLN A 147 -3.30 15.34 -9.28
N LEU A 148 -3.44 14.30 -8.44
CA LEU A 148 -2.77 13.02 -8.64
C LEU A 148 -3.28 12.26 -9.87
N GLY A 149 -4.40 12.68 -10.45
CA GLY A 149 -4.86 12.16 -11.75
C GLY A 149 -3.85 12.36 -12.89
N HIS A 150 -2.85 13.23 -12.72
CA HIS A 150 -1.74 13.40 -13.65
C HIS A 150 -0.51 12.53 -13.35
N SER A 151 -0.49 11.81 -12.23
CA SER A 151 0.61 10.90 -11.88
C SER A 151 0.66 9.75 -12.89
N PRO A 152 1.82 9.48 -13.55
CA PRO A 152 1.94 8.39 -14.51
C PRO A 152 1.56 7.03 -13.93
N ILE A 153 1.86 6.79 -12.65
CA ILE A 153 1.55 5.52 -11.96
C ILE A 153 0.05 5.39 -11.73
N ILE A 154 -0.63 6.46 -11.30
CA ILE A 154 -2.08 6.46 -11.08
C ILE A 154 -2.82 6.30 -12.43
N ILE A 155 -2.37 7.01 -13.47
CA ILE A 155 -2.91 6.85 -14.82
C ILE A 155 -2.78 5.40 -15.27
N TYR A 156 -1.60 4.79 -15.07
CA TYR A 156 -1.34 3.41 -15.43
C TYR A 156 -2.27 2.43 -14.70
N ILE A 157 -2.41 2.57 -13.38
CA ILE A 157 -3.31 1.74 -12.56
C ILE A 157 -4.76 1.86 -13.07
N ASN A 158 -5.22 3.08 -13.32
CA ASN A 158 -6.58 3.33 -13.81
C ASN A 158 -6.83 2.70 -15.18
N GLN A 159 -5.89 2.87 -16.13
CA GLN A 159 -5.96 2.26 -17.45
C GLN A 159 -6.02 0.74 -17.36
N TYR A 160 -5.18 0.15 -16.49
CA TYR A 160 -5.20 -1.29 -16.28
C TYR A 160 -6.57 -1.78 -15.79
N PHE A 161 -7.16 -1.10 -14.79
CA PHE A 161 -8.49 -1.46 -14.29
C PHE A 161 -9.59 -1.28 -15.33
N GLU A 162 -9.53 -0.19 -16.10
CA GLU A 162 -10.46 0.09 -17.18
C GLU A 162 -10.44 -1.05 -18.22
N GLU A 163 -9.26 -1.42 -18.71
CA GLU A 163 -9.09 -2.44 -19.75
C GLU A 163 -9.47 -3.85 -19.28
N ASN A 164 -9.05 -4.23 -18.07
CA ASN A 164 -9.14 -5.61 -17.61
C ASN A 164 -10.45 -5.92 -16.87
N PHE A 165 -11.11 -4.92 -16.28
CA PHE A 165 -12.32 -5.14 -15.47
C PHE A 165 -13.52 -4.42 -16.06
N VAL A 166 -13.47 -3.09 -16.22
CA VAL A 166 -14.63 -2.28 -16.63
C VAL A 166 -15.01 -2.53 -18.09
N LEU A 167 -14.04 -2.61 -19.00
CA LEU A 167 -14.29 -2.84 -20.42
C LEU A 167 -14.35 -4.32 -20.79
N SER A 168 -14.20 -5.21 -19.81
CA SER A 168 -14.28 -6.66 -20.01
C SER A 168 -15.66 -7.06 -20.53
N LYS A 169 -15.71 -8.13 -21.33
CA LYS A 169 -16.97 -8.69 -21.83
C LYS A 169 -17.89 -9.13 -20.69
N LEU A 170 -17.33 -9.58 -19.57
CA LEU A 170 -18.07 -10.00 -18.38
C LEU A 170 -18.79 -8.82 -17.73
N PHE A 171 -18.09 -7.71 -17.49
CA PHE A 171 -18.72 -6.52 -16.91
C PHE A 171 -19.76 -5.90 -17.84
N LYS A 172 -19.47 -5.82 -19.15
CA LYS A 172 -20.46 -5.41 -20.15
C LYS A 172 -21.70 -6.31 -20.14
N SER A 173 -21.52 -7.62 -20.01
CA SER A 173 -22.63 -8.58 -19.94
C SER A 173 -23.44 -8.41 -18.65
N TYR A 174 -22.78 -8.17 -17.52
CA TYR A 174 -23.43 -7.87 -16.25
C TYR A 174 -24.26 -6.57 -16.31
N LEU A 175 -23.71 -5.49 -16.88
CA LEU A 175 -24.46 -4.24 -17.09
C LEU A 175 -25.67 -4.44 -18.00
N ILE A 176 -25.53 -5.21 -19.08
CA ILE A 176 -26.65 -5.56 -19.97
C ILE A 176 -27.73 -6.33 -19.20
N GLN A 177 -27.35 -7.29 -18.36
CA GLN A 177 -28.29 -8.05 -17.54
C GLN A 177 -29.03 -7.17 -16.53
N LEU A 178 -28.33 -6.24 -15.86
CA LEU A 178 -28.94 -5.27 -14.95
C LEU A 178 -29.98 -4.39 -15.68
N HIS A 179 -29.64 -3.89 -16.86
CA HIS A 179 -30.55 -3.08 -17.68
C HIS A 179 -31.76 -3.86 -18.24
N GLN A 180 -31.66 -5.19 -18.34
CA GLN A 180 -32.76 -6.06 -18.76
C GLN A 180 -33.62 -6.56 -17.59
N SER A 181 -33.15 -6.36 -16.35
CA SER A 181 -33.87 -6.72 -15.12
C SER A 181 -34.70 -5.57 -14.53
N GLU A 182 -34.70 -4.40 -15.19
CA GLU A 182 -35.68 -3.32 -15.01
C GLU A 182 -36.78 -3.40 -16.09
#